data_AF-A0A7Y8I1J2-F1
#
_entry.id   AF-A0A7Y8I1J2-F1
#
_cell.length_a   1.000
_cell.length_b   1.000
_cell.length_c   1.000
_cell.angle_alpha   90.00
_cell.angle_beta   90.00
_cell.angle_gamma   90.00
#
_symmetry.space_group_name_H-M   'P 1'
#
loop_
_entity.id
_entity.type
_entity.pdbx_description
1 polymer ?
#
loop_
_entity_poly.entity_id
_entity_poly.type
_entity_poly.pdbx_seq_one_letter_code
_entity_poly.pdbx_strand_id
1 'polypeptide(L)'
;MRADYRVVLDACVLIPMPVADTLLRMAEAPRLYLPKWSQTIMDEVTRNLISKWDMAPEKAIRREDELRRHFPPASLQPWGINVEAPSTFLRGLYDLDAGLFVNKLHEQAASIQVPLPRLLRALAKNVPGFVEYFCEEQGISLAGEQGGASR
;
A
#
# COMPACT_ATOMS: atom_id res chain seq x y z
N MET A 1 -11.96 0.91 -17.75
CA MET A 1 -10.70 0.59 -18.45
C MET A 1 -10.14 -0.72 -17.89
N ARG A 2 -9.55 -1.61 -18.72
CA ARG A 2 -8.72 -2.72 -18.22
C ARG A 2 -7.28 -2.25 -18.31
N ALA A 3 -6.65 -2.00 -17.18
CA ALA A 3 -5.22 -1.73 -17.17
C ALA A 3 -4.46 -3.06 -17.12
N ASP A 4 -3.72 -3.37 -18.18
CA ASP A 4 -2.88 -4.57 -18.31
C ASP A 4 -1.41 -4.30 -17.93
N TYR A 5 -1.16 -3.18 -17.24
CA TYR A 5 0.16 -2.84 -16.73
C TYR A 5 0.58 -3.82 -15.63
N ARG A 6 1.78 -4.41 -15.77
CA ARG A 6 2.30 -5.42 -14.84
C ARG A 6 3.16 -4.75 -13.77
N VAL A 7 2.87 -5.02 -12.51
CA VAL A 7 3.59 -4.44 -11.37
C VAL A 7 4.15 -5.57 -10.53
N VAL A 8 5.46 -5.54 -10.27
CA VAL A 8 6.08 -6.46 -9.30
C VAL A 8 5.93 -5.85 -7.90
N LEU A 9 5.20 -6.54 -7.01
CA LEU A 9 5.05 -6.14 -5.62
C LEU A 9 6.17 -6.79 -4.81
N ASP A 10 6.87 -5.97 -4.02
CA ASP A 10 7.93 -6.44 -3.12
C ASP A 10 7.37 -6.81 -1.73
N ALA A 11 8.15 -7.56 -0.94
CA ALA A 11 7.76 -7.99 0.39
C ALA A 11 7.43 -6.82 1.32
N CYS A 12 8.11 -5.67 1.16
CA CYS A 12 7.90 -4.50 2.01
C CYS A 12 6.48 -3.91 1.94
N VAL A 13 5.77 -4.07 0.82
CA VAL A 13 4.37 -3.58 0.66
C VAL A 13 3.33 -4.68 0.89
N LEU A 14 3.77 -5.95 0.89
CA LEU A 14 2.92 -7.12 1.13
C LEU A 14 2.84 -7.53 2.61
N ILE A 15 3.75 -7.04 3.46
CA ILE A 15 3.76 -7.33 4.90
C ILE A 15 2.76 -6.45 5.69
N PRO A 16 2.68 -5.11 5.48
CA PRO A 16 1.71 -4.28 6.19
C PRO A 16 0.31 -4.58 5.66
N MET A 17 -0.48 -5.32 6.44
CA MET A 17 -1.81 -5.80 6.02
C MET A 17 -2.72 -4.72 5.41
N PRO A 18 -2.82 -3.49 5.94
CA PRO A 18 -3.66 -2.47 5.31
C PRO A 18 -3.21 -2.11 3.90
N VAL A 19 -1.89 -1.94 3.68
CA VAL A 19 -1.32 -1.59 2.37
C VAL A 19 -1.45 -2.75 1.39
N ALA A 20 -1.09 -3.96 1.86
CA ALA A 20 -1.19 -5.17 1.05
C ALA A 20 -2.62 -5.39 0.56
N ASP A 21 -3.61 -5.27 1.46
CA ASP A 21 -5.03 -5.43 1.12
C ASP A 21 -5.51 -4.35 0.15
N THR A 22 -5.12 -3.07 0.34
CA THR A 22 -5.43 -2.01 -0.64
C THR A 22 -4.84 -2.34 -2.01
N LEU A 23 -3.56 -2.70 -2.08
CA LEU A 23 -2.89 -3.01 -3.35
C LEU A 23 -3.55 -4.20 -4.07
N LEU A 24 -3.87 -5.27 -3.34
CA LEU A 24 -4.48 -6.46 -3.90
C LEU A 24 -5.92 -6.18 -4.35
N ARG A 25 -6.72 -5.43 -3.58
CA ARG A 25 -8.06 -4.99 -4.00
C ARG A 25 -8.02 -4.16 -5.27
N MET A 26 -7.05 -3.25 -5.43
CA MET A 26 -6.88 -2.49 -6.68
C MET A 26 -6.57 -3.38 -7.89
N ALA A 27 -5.97 -4.55 -7.66
CA ALA A 27 -5.71 -5.57 -8.66
C ALA A 27 -6.90 -6.53 -8.94
N GLU A 28 -7.90 -6.58 -8.06
CA GLU A 28 -9.13 -7.36 -8.28
C GLU A 28 -10.01 -6.76 -9.36
N ALA A 29 -10.87 -7.57 -9.99
CA ALA A 29 -11.75 -7.11 -11.06
C ALA A 29 -12.84 -6.13 -10.53
N PRO A 30 -13.08 -4.97 -11.18
CA PRO A 30 -12.34 -4.43 -12.31
C PRO A 30 -10.95 -3.92 -11.88
N ARG A 31 -9.90 -4.39 -12.56
CA ARG A 31 -8.51 -4.22 -12.12
C ARG A 31 -7.87 -2.94 -12.66
N LEU A 32 -7.09 -2.28 -11.82
CA LEU A 32 -6.27 -1.12 -12.18
C LEU A 32 -4.84 -1.49 -12.58
N TYR A 33 -4.38 -2.71 -12.28
CA TYR A 33 -3.10 -3.25 -12.73
C TYR A 33 -3.05 -4.78 -12.55
N LEU A 34 -1.96 -5.41 -13.02
CA LEU A 34 -1.69 -6.85 -12.86
C LEU A 34 -0.52 -7.06 -11.88
N PRO A 35 -0.76 -7.53 -10.65
CA PRO A 35 0.29 -7.77 -9.68
C PRO A 35 1.09 -9.03 -10.06
N LYS A 36 2.38 -8.98 -9.79
CA LYS A 36 3.36 -10.06 -9.96
C LYS A 36 4.27 -10.08 -8.74
N TRP A 37 4.78 -11.26 -8.41
CA TRP A 37 5.81 -11.46 -7.40
C TRP A 37 6.57 -12.74 -7.75
N SER A 38 7.81 -12.86 -7.28
CA SER A 38 8.58 -14.09 -7.38
C SER A 38 8.36 -14.98 -6.16
N GLN A 39 8.75 -16.25 -6.24
CA GLN A 39 8.75 -17.13 -5.07
C GLN A 39 9.66 -16.58 -3.95
N THR A 40 10.81 -16.00 -4.31
CA THR A 40 11.74 -15.39 -3.36
C THR A 40 11.12 -14.25 -2.56
N ILE A 41 10.30 -13.41 -3.20
CA ILE A 41 9.55 -12.34 -2.52
C ILE A 41 8.54 -12.95 -1.53
N MET A 42 7.82 -14.00 -1.94
CA MET A 42 6.87 -14.68 -1.05
C MET A 42 7.56 -15.34 0.13
N ASP A 43 8.72 -15.96 -0.07
CA ASP A 43 9.52 -16.54 1.00
C ASP A 43 9.99 -15.47 1.99
N GLU A 44 10.30 -14.26 1.51
CA GLU A 44 10.58 -13.12 2.39
C GLU A 44 9.35 -12.66 3.18
N VAL A 45 8.19 -12.53 2.52
CA VAL A 45 6.92 -12.20 3.20
C VAL A 45 6.66 -13.20 4.32
N THR A 46 6.67 -14.50 4.03
CA THR A 46 6.42 -15.57 5.00
C THR A 46 7.41 -15.52 6.16
N ARG A 47 8.73 -15.42 5.90
CA ARG A 47 9.73 -15.33 6.97
C ARG A 47 9.51 -14.12 7.86
N ASN A 48 9.16 -12.97 7.29
CA ASN A 48 8.93 -11.74 8.05
C ASN A 48 7.64 -11.76 8.86
N LEU A 49 6.56 -12.34 8.33
CA LEU A 49 5.29 -12.50 9.06
C LEU A 49 5.47 -13.41 10.28
N ILE A 50 6.18 -14.53 10.12
CA ILE A 50 6.46 -15.46 11.22
C ILE A 50 7.37 -14.81 12.28
N SER A 51 8.39 -14.06 11.85
CA SER A 51 9.42 -13.55 12.77
C SER A 51 9.13 -12.19 13.39
N LYS A 52 8.18 -11.39 12.87
CA LYS A 52 8.06 -9.96 13.23
C LYS A 52 6.63 -9.49 13.49
N TRP A 53 5.73 -10.32 14.01
CA TRP A 53 4.39 -9.86 14.38
C TRP A 53 4.40 -9.01 15.68
N ASP A 54 4.99 -7.81 15.56
CA ASP A 54 4.64 -6.52 16.19
C ASP A 54 5.66 -5.46 15.71
N MET A 55 5.67 -5.17 14.40
CA MET A 55 6.72 -4.32 13.80
C MET A 55 6.46 -2.84 14.07
N ALA A 56 7.32 -2.22 14.89
CA ALA A 56 7.34 -0.79 15.15
C ALA A 56 7.67 0.03 13.87
N PRO A 57 7.06 1.21 13.66
CA PRO A 57 7.22 2.04 12.45
C PRO A 57 8.68 2.36 12.08
N GLU A 58 9.55 2.51 13.07
CA GLU A 58 10.96 2.83 12.90
C GLU A 58 11.72 1.69 12.19
N LYS A 59 11.26 0.45 12.38
CA LYS A 59 11.83 -0.74 11.74
C LYS A 59 11.42 -0.83 10.27
N ALA A 60 10.27 -0.25 9.89
CA ALA A 60 9.85 -0.15 8.50
C ALA A 60 10.69 0.89 7.74
N ILE A 61 10.90 2.07 8.33
CA ILE A 61 11.74 3.14 7.75
C ILE A 61 13.18 2.65 7.55
N ARG A 62 13.78 2.02 8.57
CA ARG A 62 15.13 1.44 8.46
C ARG A 62 15.23 0.41 7.33
N ARG A 63 14.16 -0.35 7.11
CA ARG A 63 14.13 -1.38 6.07
C ARG A 63 13.98 -0.78 4.68
N GLU A 64 13.22 0.30 4.53
CA GLU A 64 13.19 1.09 3.30
C GLU A 64 14.58 1.62 2.94
N ASP A 65 15.29 2.20 3.92
CA ASP A 65 16.66 2.68 3.73
C ASP A 65 17.63 1.56 3.33
N GLU A 66 17.51 0.38 3.96
CA GLU A 66 18.29 -0.79 3.57
C GLU A 66 17.94 -1.26 2.15
N LEU A 67 16.67 -1.30 1.76
CA LEU A 67 16.27 -1.67 0.40
C LEU A 67 16.80 -0.68 -0.64
N ARG A 68 16.70 0.63 -0.40
CA ARG A 68 17.24 1.67 -1.29
C ARG A 68 18.76 1.57 -1.46
N ARG A 69 19.48 1.13 -0.42
CA ARG A 69 20.93 0.89 -0.49
C ARG A 69 21.29 -0.38 -1.26
N HIS A 70 20.53 -1.47 -1.09
CA HIS A 70 20.81 -2.74 -1.75
C HIS A 70 20.31 -2.80 -3.19
N PHE A 71 19.30 -2.01 -3.55
CA PHE A 71 18.72 -1.95 -4.89
C PHE A 71 18.77 -0.52 -5.47
N PRO A 72 19.97 0.03 -5.74
CA PRO A 72 20.10 1.34 -6.33
C PRO A 72 19.42 1.38 -7.72
N PRO A 73 18.85 2.52 -8.17
CA PRO A 73 18.17 2.60 -9.47
C PRO A 73 18.98 2.06 -10.66
N ALA A 74 20.31 2.19 -10.61
CA ALA A 74 21.23 1.65 -11.61
C ALA A 74 21.20 0.11 -11.73
N SER A 75 20.92 -0.62 -10.65
CA SER A 75 20.82 -2.09 -10.69
C SER A 75 19.57 -2.60 -11.40
N LEU A 76 18.61 -1.70 -11.65
CA LEU A 76 17.31 -2.03 -12.26
C LEU A 76 17.25 -1.67 -13.74
N GLN A 77 18.17 -0.81 -14.22
CA GLN A 77 18.27 -0.45 -15.63
C GLN A 77 18.40 -1.65 -16.59
N PRO A 78 19.20 -2.70 -16.29
CA PRO A 78 19.29 -3.87 -17.18
C PRO A 78 17.97 -4.64 -17.33
N TRP A 79 17.06 -4.48 -16.37
CA TRP A 79 15.79 -5.19 -16.32
C TRP A 79 14.62 -4.36 -16.86
N GLY A 80 14.85 -3.08 -17.18
CA GLY A 80 13.80 -2.17 -17.68
C GLY A 80 12.66 -1.93 -16.69
N ILE A 81 12.93 -2.05 -15.38
CA ILE A 81 11.93 -1.90 -14.32
C ILE A 81 11.98 -0.48 -13.77
N ASN A 82 10.82 0.18 -13.72
CA ASN A 82 10.66 1.47 -13.03
C ASN A 82 10.31 1.24 -11.56
N VAL A 83 11.02 1.94 -10.65
CA VAL A 83 10.71 1.89 -9.21
C VAL A 83 9.74 2.99 -8.88
N GLU A 84 8.57 2.61 -8.40
CA GLU A 84 7.57 3.53 -7.88
C GLU A 84 7.49 3.41 -6.37
N ALA A 85 7.52 4.54 -5.67
CA ALA A 85 7.22 4.56 -4.24
C ALA A 85 5.74 4.24 -4.02
N PRO A 86 5.36 3.54 -2.94
CA PRO A 86 3.97 3.11 -2.73
C PRO A 86 2.95 4.25 -2.75
N SER A 87 3.27 5.40 -2.12
CA SER A 87 2.40 6.58 -2.19
C SER A 87 2.28 7.19 -3.58
N THR A 88 3.34 7.18 -4.38
CA THR A 88 3.29 7.69 -5.77
C THR A 88 2.46 6.77 -6.64
N PHE A 89 2.65 5.45 -6.50
CA PHE A 89 1.86 4.47 -7.22
C PHE A 89 0.36 4.57 -6.89
N LEU A 90 -0.01 4.65 -5.61
CA LEU A 90 -1.42 4.77 -5.20
C LEU A 90 -2.07 6.06 -5.72
N ARG A 91 -1.33 7.18 -5.75
CA ARG A 91 -1.80 8.42 -6.38
C ARG A 91 -2.08 8.23 -7.86
N GLY A 92 -1.15 7.62 -8.61
CA GLY A 92 -1.36 7.32 -10.02
C GLY A 92 -2.56 6.39 -10.27
N LEU A 93 -2.82 5.43 -9.38
CA LEU A 93 -4.02 4.58 -9.47
C LEU A 93 -5.31 5.35 -9.18
N TYR A 94 -5.28 6.29 -8.24
CA TYR A 94 -6.41 7.17 -7.96
C TYR A 94 -6.68 8.12 -9.13
N ASP A 95 -5.65 8.74 -9.70
CA ASP A 95 -5.75 9.61 -10.88
C ASP A 95 -6.28 8.85 -12.12
N LEU A 96 -5.97 7.54 -12.19
CA LEU A 96 -6.44 6.68 -13.27
C LEU A 96 -7.96 6.44 -13.21
N ASP A 97 -8.51 6.17 -12.02
CA ASP A 97 -9.94 5.96 -11.81
C ASP A 97 -10.34 6.22 -10.35
N ALA A 98 -10.60 7.49 -10.02
CA ALA A 98 -10.91 7.91 -8.66
C ALA A 98 -12.17 7.24 -8.12
N GLY A 99 -13.21 7.07 -8.96
CA GLY A 99 -14.48 6.47 -8.54
C GLY A 99 -14.29 5.00 -8.14
N LEU A 100 -13.60 4.22 -8.96
CA LEU A 100 -13.30 2.83 -8.64
C LEU A 100 -12.36 2.71 -7.43
N PHE A 101 -11.36 3.58 -7.32
CA PHE A 101 -10.43 3.59 -6.20
C PHE A 101 -11.15 3.86 -4.87
N VAL A 102 -11.99 4.90 -4.82
CA VAL A 102 -12.77 5.26 -3.63
C VAL A 102 -13.70 4.12 -3.23
N ASN A 103 -14.42 3.51 -4.18
CA ASN A 103 -15.30 2.37 -3.91
C ASN A 103 -14.54 1.21 -3.25
N LYS A 104 -13.37 0.85 -3.77
CA LYS A 104 -12.55 -0.24 -3.21
C LYS A 104 -12.01 0.07 -1.81
N LEU A 105 -11.69 1.34 -1.51
CA LEU A 105 -11.32 1.75 -0.15
C LEU A 105 -12.49 1.62 0.83
N HIS A 106 -13.71 1.97 0.40
CA HIS A 106 -14.91 1.78 1.22
C HIS A 106 -15.22 0.29 1.44
N GLU A 107 -15.10 -0.54 0.40
CA GLU A 107 -15.23 -2.00 0.50
C GLU A 107 -14.21 -2.59 1.48
N GLN A 108 -12.95 -2.12 1.44
CA GLN A 108 -11.93 -2.50 2.40
C GLN A 108 -12.33 -2.16 3.83
N ALA A 109 -12.73 -0.91 4.07
CA ALA A 109 -13.17 -0.43 5.37
C ALA A 109 -14.36 -1.27 5.91
N ALA A 110 -15.34 -1.56 5.05
CA ALA A 110 -16.48 -2.40 5.39
C ALA A 110 -16.08 -3.85 5.69
N SER A 111 -15.18 -4.44 4.89
CA SER A 111 -14.70 -5.82 5.05
C SER A 111 -13.98 -6.04 6.38
N ILE A 112 -13.24 -5.04 6.86
CA ILE A 112 -12.55 -5.09 8.17
C ILE A 112 -13.38 -4.45 9.29
N GLN A 113 -14.62 -4.05 9.00
CA GLN A 113 -15.59 -3.45 9.92
C GLN A 113 -15.07 -2.21 10.66
N VAL A 114 -14.32 -1.35 9.98
CA VAL A 114 -13.85 -0.06 10.53
C VAL A 114 -14.35 1.11 9.70
N PRO A 115 -14.52 2.31 10.29
CA PRO A 115 -14.83 3.49 9.51
C PRO A 115 -13.63 3.89 8.62
N LEU A 116 -13.90 4.47 7.45
CA LEU A 116 -12.85 4.87 6.49
C LEU A 116 -11.73 5.73 7.13
N PRO A 117 -12.00 6.72 7.99
CA PRO A 117 -10.95 7.48 8.67
C PRO A 117 -10.00 6.62 9.52
N ARG A 118 -10.46 5.51 10.08
CA ARG A 118 -9.61 4.58 10.85
C ARG A 118 -8.72 3.76 9.92
N LEU A 119 -9.24 3.33 8.76
CA LEU A 119 -8.43 2.70 7.71
C LEU A 119 -7.36 3.66 7.18
N LEU A 120 -7.74 4.91 6.85
CA LEU A 120 -6.79 5.93 6.36
C LEU A 120 -5.67 6.20 7.36
N ARG A 121 -5.97 6.26 8.66
CA ARG A 121 -4.94 6.36 9.72
C ARG A 121 -4.00 5.15 9.77
N ALA A 122 -4.50 3.95 9.50
CA ALA A 122 -3.66 2.76 9.43
C ALA A 122 -2.77 2.77 8.18
N LEU A 123 -3.29 3.23 7.03
CA LEU A 123 -2.53 3.41 5.80
C LEU A 123 -1.46 4.49 5.92
N ALA A 124 -1.74 5.58 6.64
CA ALA A 124 -0.81 6.70 6.83
C ALA A 124 0.53 6.28 7.49
N LYS A 125 0.54 5.16 8.23
CA LYS A 125 1.78 4.60 8.80
C LYS A 125 2.81 4.16 7.75
N ASN A 126 2.36 3.81 6.55
CA ASN A 126 3.22 3.27 5.48
C ASN A 126 3.14 4.08 4.18
N VAL A 127 2.01 4.76 3.92
CA VAL A 127 1.78 5.56 2.72
C VAL A 127 1.27 6.97 3.03
N PRO A 128 1.93 7.74 3.92
CA PRO A 128 1.44 9.03 4.41
C PRO A 128 1.15 10.02 3.28
N GLY A 129 2.05 10.15 2.30
CA GLY A 129 1.89 11.10 1.20
C GLY A 129 0.74 10.76 0.22
N PHE A 130 0.23 9.52 0.24
CA PHE A 130 -1.01 9.19 -0.48
C PHE A 130 -2.24 9.60 0.35
N VAL A 131 -2.21 9.34 1.67
CA VAL A 131 -3.34 9.66 2.55
C VAL A 131 -3.58 11.16 2.63
N GLU A 132 -2.53 11.97 2.73
CA GLU A 132 -2.61 13.43 2.69
C GLU A 132 -3.30 13.90 1.41
N TYR A 133 -2.78 13.48 0.26
CA TYR A 133 -3.34 13.78 -1.05
C TYR A 133 -4.81 13.36 -1.18
N PHE A 134 -5.14 12.12 -0.80
CA PHE A 134 -6.51 11.62 -0.88
C PHE A 134 -7.47 12.41 0.01
N CYS A 135 -7.04 12.78 1.22
CA CYS A 135 -7.86 13.57 2.14
C CYS A 135 -8.13 14.97 1.62
N GLU A 136 -7.13 15.61 1.00
CA GLU A 136 -7.28 16.91 0.35
C GLU A 136 -8.29 16.85 -0.81
N GLU A 137 -8.14 15.88 -1.71
CA GLU A 137 -9.02 15.69 -2.87
C GLU A 137 -10.47 15.37 -2.49
N GLN A 138 -10.67 14.60 -1.42
CA GLN A 138 -12.00 14.19 -0.95
C GLN A 138 -12.60 15.16 0.09
N GLY A 139 -11.87 16.21 0.51
CA GLY A 139 -12.30 17.13 1.57
C GLY A 139 -12.49 16.45 2.93
N ILE A 140 -11.74 15.39 3.22
CA ILE A 140 -11.83 14.60 4.46
C ILE A 140 -10.86 15.17 5.50
N SER A 141 -11.38 15.51 6.69
CA SER A 141 -10.53 15.86 7.83
C SER A 141 -10.30 14.63 8.73
N LEU A 142 -9.03 14.23 8.90
CA LEU A 142 -8.62 13.21 9.87
C LEU A 142 -8.39 13.78 11.28
N ALA A 143 -8.57 15.10 11.45
CA ALA A 143 -8.45 15.78 12.74
C ALA A 143 -9.70 15.54 13.59
N GLY A 144 -9.69 14.46 14.37
CA GLY A 144 -10.68 14.21 15.42
C GLY A 144 -11.27 12.81 15.37
N GLU A 145 -10.60 11.85 16.01
CA GLU A 145 -11.22 10.66 16.63
C GLU A 145 -10.11 9.87 17.35
N GLN A 146 -9.47 10.51 18.34
CA GLN A 146 -8.83 9.79 19.44
C GLN A 146 -9.91 9.52 20.47
N GLY A 147 -10.71 8.47 20.29
CA GLY A 147 -11.75 8.15 21.26
C GLY A 147 -12.64 7.02 20.77
N GLY A 148 -12.46 5.83 21.35
CA GLY A 148 -13.31 4.69 21.04
C GLY A 148 -12.60 3.34 21.12
N ALA A 149 -11.73 3.14 22.12
CA ALA A 149 -11.58 1.81 22.68
C ALA A 149 -12.73 1.64 23.67
N SER A 150 -13.76 0.89 23.30
CA SER A 150 -14.68 0.34 24.27
C SER A 150 -15.10 -1.05 23.81
N ARG A 151 -14.53 -2.02 24.56
CA ARG A 151 -14.86 -3.44 24.70
C ARG A 151 -14.28 -4.41 23.68
#